data_AF-A0A8T5DV32-F1
#
_entry.id   AF-A0A8T5DV32-F1
#
_cell.length_a   1.000
_cell.length_b   1.000
_cell.length_c   1.000
_cell.angle_alpha   90.00
_cell.angle_beta   90.00
_cell.angle_gamma   90.00
#
_symmetry.space_group_name_H-M   'P 1'
#
loop_
_entity.id
_entity.type
_entity.pdbx_description
1 polymer ?
#
loop_
_entity_poly.entity_id
_entity_poly.type
_entity_poly.pdbx_seq_one_letter_code
_entity_poly.pdbx_strand_id
1 'polypeptide(L)'
;MVIDMCNQTQSYPRTEPIPQPIRTIEEVNDILLASANQQGLMGPEENLMDIIAEDEATMARLGITHKQMSDQMSYLLFSARAKRNTARYRMREEKLGWSEKKKRTREIKETYFQIGEFSVKVFSRLDTLPCPWDGASFNTEESAIVLNTRTATEMHYSGENIHAIEKHHFYGGKQATDFIYGKPLARRVDPAHAAMTLNILPGVDYSHKKE
;
A
#
# COMPACT_ATOMS: atom_id res chain seq x y z
N MET A 1 -45.67 -9.26 -54.41
CA MET A 1 -45.05 -10.30 -53.56
C MET A 1 -43.77 -10.70 -54.28
N VAL A 2 -42.55 -10.32 -53.92
CA VAL A 2 -41.89 -10.01 -52.64
C VAL A 2 -40.96 -8.81 -52.88
N ILE A 3 -40.89 -7.85 -51.95
CA ILE A 3 -39.92 -6.74 -52.02
C ILE A 3 -38.59 -7.27 -51.47
N ASP A 4 -37.56 -7.16 -52.30
CA ASP A 4 -36.18 -7.55 -52.01
C ASP A 4 -35.53 -6.54 -51.05
N MET A 5 -35.22 -6.98 -49.83
CA MET A 5 -34.50 -6.18 -48.84
C MET A 5 -33.01 -6.50 -48.95
N CYS A 6 -32.31 -5.75 -49.81
CA CYS A 6 -30.86 -5.77 -49.89
C CYS A 6 -30.25 -5.15 -48.62
N ASN A 7 -29.47 -5.96 -47.91
CA ASN A 7 -28.87 -5.72 -46.61
C ASN A 7 -27.64 -4.79 -46.75
N GLN A 8 -27.78 -3.49 -46.46
CA GLN A 8 -26.64 -2.58 -46.39
C GLN A 8 -26.04 -2.60 -44.98
N THR A 9 -24.91 -3.27 -44.81
CA THR A 9 -24.07 -3.09 -43.63
C THR A 9 -23.36 -1.75 -43.72
N GLN A 10 -23.82 -0.76 -42.96
CA GLN A 10 -23.08 0.48 -42.72
C GLN A 10 -21.81 0.16 -41.92
N SER A 11 -20.65 0.20 -42.59
CA SER A 11 -19.36 0.23 -41.91
C SER A 11 -19.17 1.62 -41.31
N TYR A 12 -19.22 1.73 -39.99
CA TYR A 12 -18.80 2.96 -39.30
C TYR A 12 -17.30 3.18 -39.54
N PRO A 13 -16.86 4.41 -39.86
CA PRO A 13 -15.44 4.71 -39.99
C PRO A 13 -14.74 4.48 -38.63
N ARG A 14 -13.63 3.73 -38.65
CA ARG A 14 -12.69 3.69 -37.52
C ARG A 14 -12.23 5.13 -37.29
N THR A 15 -12.69 5.77 -36.23
CA THR A 15 -12.06 6.99 -35.73
C THR A 15 -10.64 6.63 -35.34
N GLU A 16 -9.65 7.19 -36.04
CA GLU A 16 -8.27 7.13 -35.57
C GLU A 16 -8.22 7.69 -34.15
N PRO A 17 -7.45 7.06 -33.23
CA PRO A 17 -7.32 7.59 -31.88
C PRO A 17 -6.76 9.01 -31.97
N ILE A 18 -7.50 9.97 -31.42
CA ILE A 18 -7.04 11.35 -31.26
C ILE A 18 -5.70 11.27 -30.51
N PRO A 19 -4.58 11.74 -31.09
CA PRO A 19 -3.32 11.76 -30.38
C PRO A 19 -3.50 12.63 -29.14
N GLN A 20 -3.43 12.00 -27.97
CA GLN A 20 -3.41 12.73 -26.71
C GLN A 20 -2.20 13.68 -26.75
N PRO A 21 -2.34 14.94 -26.29
CA PRO A 21 -1.22 15.86 -26.27
C PRO A 21 -0.06 15.22 -25.49
N ILE A 22 1.12 15.17 -26.12
CA ILE A 22 2.34 14.71 -25.48
C ILE A 22 2.64 15.72 -24.38
N ARG A 23 2.38 15.32 -23.12
CA ARG A 23 2.74 16.11 -21.95
C ARG A 23 4.25 16.12 -21.78
N THR A 24 4.83 17.25 -21.41
CA THR A 24 6.26 17.29 -21.04
C THR A 24 6.49 16.52 -19.73
N ILE A 25 7.73 16.11 -19.46
CA ILE A 25 8.09 15.46 -18.20
C ILE A 25 7.77 16.36 -17.01
N GLU A 26 7.97 17.68 -17.17
CA GLU A 26 7.66 18.69 -16.17
C GLU A 26 6.15 18.79 -15.90
N GLU A 27 5.31 18.79 -16.95
CA GLU A 27 3.84 18.80 -16.79
C GLU A 27 3.32 17.52 -16.13
N VAL A 28 3.91 16.36 -16.42
CA VAL A 28 3.57 15.11 -15.74
C VAL A 28 3.96 15.18 -14.26
N ASN A 29 5.14 15.73 -13.95
CA ASN A 29 5.61 15.89 -12.57
C ASN A 29 4.71 16.83 -11.77
N ASP A 30 4.30 17.97 -12.34
CA ASP A 30 3.41 18.92 -11.66
C ASP A 30 2.04 18.31 -11.34
N ILE A 31 1.52 17.48 -12.23
CA ILE A 31 0.23 16.80 -12.04
C ILE A 31 0.34 15.71 -10.97
N LEU A 32 1.43 14.95 -10.97
CA LEU A 32 1.70 13.93 -9.95
C LEU A 32 1.94 14.56 -8.58
N LEU A 33 2.67 15.68 -8.53
CA LEU A 33 2.92 16.43 -7.30
C LEU A 33 1.63 17.02 -6.74
N ALA A 34 0.78 17.62 -7.59
CA ALA A 34 -0.52 18.14 -7.16
C ALA A 34 -1.43 17.03 -6.61
N SER A 35 -1.45 15.86 -7.26
CA SER A 35 -2.22 14.69 -6.81
C SER A 35 -1.71 14.13 -5.48
N ALA A 36 -0.38 13.98 -5.33
CA ALA A 36 0.26 13.51 -4.10
C ALA A 36 0.01 14.47 -2.93
N ASN A 37 0.12 15.78 -3.16
CA ASN A 37 -0.17 16.81 -2.17
C ASN A 37 -1.66 16.82 -1.78
N GLN A 38 -2.57 16.69 -2.75
CA GLN A 38 -4.01 16.64 -2.49
C GLN A 38 -4.41 15.43 -1.62
N GLN A 39 -3.67 14.32 -1.72
CA GLN A 39 -3.89 13.11 -0.94
C GLN A 39 -3.09 13.07 0.38
N GLY A 40 -2.33 14.12 0.71
CA GLY A 40 -1.50 14.20 1.91
C GLY A 40 -0.34 13.21 1.92
N LEU A 41 0.15 12.81 0.74
CA LEU A 41 1.28 11.90 0.58
C LEU A 41 2.63 12.59 0.75
N MET A 42 2.62 13.91 0.71
CA MET A 42 3.78 14.79 0.79
C MET A 42 3.42 16.05 1.57
N GLY A 43 4.43 16.67 2.18
CA GLY A 43 4.35 18.01 2.74
C GLY A 43 4.28 19.08 1.65
N PRO A 44 3.74 20.27 1.99
CA PRO A 44 3.44 21.32 1.01
C PRO A 44 4.66 21.85 0.26
N GLU A 45 5.84 21.80 0.89
CA GLU A 45 7.10 22.31 0.36
C GLU A 45 8.04 21.21 -0.15
N GLU A 46 7.57 19.96 -0.20
CA GLU A 46 8.41 18.83 -0.58
C GLU A 46 8.47 18.65 -2.11
N ASN A 47 9.66 18.35 -2.62
CA ASN A 47 9.86 18.04 -4.03
C ASN A 47 9.85 16.52 -4.26
N LEU A 48 8.99 16.05 -5.16
CA LEU A 48 8.81 14.62 -5.43
C LEU A 48 10.08 13.97 -5.99
N MET A 49 10.76 14.66 -6.91
CA MET A 49 11.96 14.13 -7.56
C MET A 49 13.13 14.02 -6.58
N ASP A 50 13.27 15.00 -5.69
CA ASP A 50 14.31 14.96 -4.66
C ASP A 50 14.09 13.79 -3.69
N ILE A 51 12.84 13.55 -3.27
CA ILE A 51 12.48 12.42 -2.42
C ILE A 51 12.79 11.10 -3.11
N ILE A 52 12.35 10.92 -4.36
CA ILE A 52 12.60 9.69 -5.12
C ILE A 52 14.11 9.47 -5.28
N ALA A 53 14.87 10.52 -5.62
CA ALA A 53 16.32 10.41 -5.81
C ALA A 53 17.06 10.03 -4.51
N GLU A 54 16.66 10.58 -3.37
CA GLU A 54 17.23 10.25 -2.06
C GLU A 54 16.88 8.81 -1.64
N ASP A 55 15.65 8.38 -1.88
CA ASP A 55 15.20 7.03 -1.58
C ASP A 55 15.92 6.00 -2.46
N GLU A 56 16.05 6.25 -3.76
CA GLU A 56 16.82 5.42 -4.71
C GLU A 56 18.30 5.32 -4.29
N ALA A 57 18.93 6.43 -3.92
CA ALA A 57 20.30 6.43 -3.41
C ALA A 57 20.45 5.58 -2.13
N THR A 58 19.44 5.61 -1.26
CA THR A 58 19.39 4.79 -0.04
C THR A 58 19.24 3.31 -0.38
N MET A 59 18.34 2.95 -1.28
CA MET A 59 18.13 1.57 -1.73
C MET A 59 19.39 1.00 -2.38
N ALA A 60 20.05 1.78 -3.24
CA ALA A 60 21.32 1.42 -3.88
C ALA A 60 22.43 1.18 -2.84
N ARG A 61 22.56 2.06 -1.85
CA ARG A 61 23.55 1.92 -0.76
C ARG A 61 23.30 0.68 0.10
N LEU A 62 22.03 0.35 0.34
CA LEU A 62 21.64 -0.84 1.11
C LEU A 62 21.79 -2.12 0.29
N GLY A 63 21.85 -2.05 -1.04
CA GLY A 63 21.93 -3.22 -1.92
C GLY A 63 20.63 -4.02 -1.99
N ILE A 64 19.48 -3.37 -1.73
CA ILE A 64 18.15 -3.99 -1.74
C ILE A 64 17.28 -3.35 -2.81
N THR A 65 16.23 -4.06 -3.24
CA THR A 65 15.28 -3.59 -4.25
C THR A 65 13.95 -3.16 -3.62
N HIS A 66 13.21 -2.26 -4.29
CA HIS A 66 11.84 -1.89 -3.88
C HIS A 66 10.93 -3.12 -3.79
N LYS A 67 11.15 -4.11 -4.66
CA LYS A 67 10.40 -5.37 -4.65
C LYS A 67 10.66 -6.19 -3.38
N GLN A 68 11.91 -6.32 -2.93
CA GLN A 68 12.21 -7.01 -1.67
C GLN A 68 11.51 -6.33 -0.48
N MET A 69 11.48 -4.99 -0.47
CA MET A 69 10.77 -4.20 0.53
C MET A 69 9.26 -4.47 0.51
N SER A 70 8.62 -4.31 -0.65
CA SER A 70 7.18 -4.49 -0.78
C SER A 70 6.73 -5.93 -0.55
N ASP A 71 7.52 -6.92 -0.97
CA ASP A 71 7.25 -8.34 -0.75
C ASP A 71 7.23 -8.67 0.75
N GLN A 72 8.25 -8.23 1.50
CA GLN A 72 8.35 -8.48 2.94
C GLN A 72 7.25 -7.75 3.74
N MET A 73 6.93 -6.51 3.37
CA MET A 73 5.80 -5.77 3.96
C MET A 73 4.47 -6.50 3.67
N SER A 74 4.27 -6.95 2.43
CA SER A 74 3.08 -7.71 2.04
C SER A 74 2.92 -9.00 2.83
N TYR A 75 4.01 -9.74 3.01
CA TYR A 75 4.02 -10.98 3.79
C TYR A 75 3.53 -10.80 5.21
N LEU A 76 4.12 -9.84 5.92
CA LEU A 76 3.81 -9.59 7.32
C LEU A 76 2.37 -9.13 7.48
N LEU A 77 1.92 -8.19 6.64
CA LEU A 77 0.54 -7.72 6.64
C LEU A 77 -0.45 -8.86 6.38
N PHE A 78 -0.25 -9.65 5.31
CA PHE A 78 -1.15 -10.74 4.96
C PHE A 78 -1.14 -11.87 5.98
N SER A 79 0.02 -12.24 6.50
CA SER A 79 0.15 -13.27 7.53
C SER A 79 -0.57 -12.87 8.83
N ALA A 80 -0.43 -11.62 9.24
CA ALA A 80 -1.09 -11.10 10.45
C ALA A 80 -2.60 -10.98 10.23
N ARG A 81 -3.02 -10.51 9.05
CA ARG A 81 -4.42 -10.46 8.63
C ARG A 81 -5.06 -11.85 8.67
N ALA A 82 -4.38 -12.87 8.14
CA ALA A 82 -4.86 -14.24 8.14
C ALA A 82 -5.09 -14.73 9.58
N LYS A 83 -4.11 -14.56 10.47
CA LYS A 83 -4.23 -14.91 11.91
C LYS A 83 -5.38 -14.17 12.59
N ARG A 84 -5.52 -12.86 12.34
CA ARG A 84 -6.64 -12.04 12.84
C ARG A 84 -7.98 -12.57 12.35
N ASN A 85 -8.10 -12.90 11.07
CA ASN A 85 -9.33 -13.43 10.49
C ASN A 85 -9.68 -14.81 11.08
N THR A 86 -8.71 -15.68 11.29
CA THR A 86 -8.90 -16.96 12.00
C THR A 86 -9.40 -16.73 13.42
N ALA A 87 -8.83 -15.78 14.17
CA ALA A 87 -9.30 -15.44 15.52
C ALA A 87 -10.75 -14.91 15.50
N ARG A 88 -11.11 -14.06 14.54
CA ARG A 88 -12.49 -13.57 14.36
C ARG A 88 -13.46 -14.69 13.99
N TYR A 89 -13.02 -15.64 13.17
CA TYR A 89 -13.82 -16.79 12.77
C TYR A 89 -14.13 -17.68 13.99
N ARG A 90 -13.12 -18.07 14.78
CA ARG A 90 -13.31 -18.85 16.01
C ARG A 90 -14.27 -18.18 16.99
N MET A 91 -14.10 -16.87 17.21
CA MET A 91 -15.01 -16.08 18.06
C MET A 91 -16.47 -16.09 17.56
N ARG A 92 -16.71 -16.21 16.24
CA ARG A 92 -18.07 -16.30 15.70
C ARG A 92 -18.73 -17.65 15.98
N GLU A 93 -17.96 -18.72 16.10
CA GLU A 93 -18.46 -20.05 16.45
C GLU A 93 -18.79 -20.18 17.93
N GLU A 94 -18.19 -19.34 18.78
CA GLU A 94 -18.50 -19.27 20.21
C GLU A 94 -19.91 -18.70 20.45
N LYS A 95 -20.71 -19.37 21.29
CA LYS A 95 -22.04 -18.91 21.73
C LYS A 95 -21.95 -17.80 22.78
N LEU A 96 -21.30 -16.69 22.43
CA LEU A 96 -21.11 -15.55 23.31
C LEU A 96 -22.32 -14.62 23.32
N GLY A 97 -22.63 -14.05 24.48
CA GLY A 97 -23.52 -12.90 24.59
C GLY A 97 -22.94 -11.65 23.92
N TRP A 98 -23.79 -10.67 23.62
CA TRP A 98 -23.41 -9.46 22.87
C TRP A 98 -22.27 -8.66 23.52
N SER A 99 -22.29 -8.48 24.84
CA SER A 99 -21.25 -7.76 25.60
C SER A 99 -19.88 -8.44 25.47
N GLU A 100 -19.82 -9.76 25.64
CA GLU A 100 -18.59 -10.54 25.55
C GLU A 100 -18.06 -10.56 24.11
N LYS A 101 -18.95 -10.67 23.11
CA LYS A 101 -18.57 -10.58 21.69
C LYS A 101 -17.97 -9.22 21.34
N LYS A 102 -18.52 -8.13 21.89
CA LYS A 102 -17.98 -6.77 21.71
C LYS A 102 -16.60 -6.64 22.36
N LYS A 103 -16.42 -7.15 23.57
CA LYS A 103 -15.13 -7.19 24.29
C LYS A 103 -14.09 -7.98 23.51
N ARG A 104 -14.40 -9.21 23.10
CA ARG A 104 -13.51 -10.06 22.27
C ARG A 104 -13.14 -9.42 20.94
N THR A 105 -14.10 -8.78 20.26
CA THR A 105 -13.81 -8.06 19.02
C THR A 105 -12.80 -6.94 19.25
N ARG A 106 -12.89 -6.21 20.37
CA ARG A 106 -11.91 -5.18 20.74
C ARG A 106 -10.55 -5.81 21.05
N GLU A 107 -10.50 -6.88 21.82
CA GLU A 107 -9.24 -7.60 22.12
C GLU A 107 -8.53 -8.06 20.84
N ILE A 108 -9.25 -8.68 19.90
CA ILE A 108 -8.69 -9.12 18.62
C ILE A 108 -8.14 -7.94 17.80
N LYS A 109 -8.79 -6.76 17.85
CA LYS A 109 -8.29 -5.55 17.18
C LYS A 109 -7.02 -5.00 17.84
N GLU A 110 -6.87 -5.17 19.15
CA GLU A 110 -5.68 -4.71 19.89
C GLU A 110 -4.54 -5.74 19.90
N THR A 111 -4.77 -6.94 19.37
CA THR A 111 -3.82 -8.06 19.41
C THR A 111 -2.67 -7.87 18.43
N TYR A 112 -1.45 -8.10 18.93
CA TYR A 112 -0.29 -8.35 18.10
C TYR A 112 -0.18 -9.84 17.76
N PHE A 113 0.09 -10.14 16.50
CA PHE A 113 0.24 -11.50 15.99
C PHE A 113 1.73 -11.77 15.74
N GLN A 114 2.24 -12.85 16.33
CA GLN A 114 3.62 -13.27 16.11
C GLN A 114 3.81 -13.92 14.73
N ILE A 115 4.79 -13.44 13.97
CA ILE A 115 5.24 -13.96 12.67
C ILE A 115 6.77 -14.00 12.69
N GLY A 116 7.34 -15.19 12.95
CA GLY A 116 8.79 -15.31 13.11
C GLY A 116 9.31 -14.41 14.23
N GLU A 117 10.26 -13.53 13.90
CA GLU A 117 10.85 -12.51 14.78
C GLU A 117 10.03 -11.20 14.87
N PHE A 118 8.87 -11.15 14.22
CA PHE A 118 8.04 -9.95 14.15
C PHE A 118 6.76 -10.08 14.98
N SER A 119 6.46 -9.02 15.73
CA SER A 119 5.17 -8.82 16.39
C SER A 119 4.37 -7.81 15.57
N VAL A 120 3.27 -8.24 14.96
CA VAL A 120 2.55 -7.44 13.95
C VAL A 120 1.11 -7.19 14.38
N LYS A 121 0.73 -5.92 14.45
CA LYS A 121 -0.66 -5.50 14.69
C LYS A 121 -1.26 -4.93 13.42
N VAL A 122 -2.44 -5.42 13.04
CA VAL A 122 -3.13 -5.00 11.80
C VAL A 122 -4.37 -4.18 12.13
N PHE A 123 -4.44 -3.02 11.50
CA PHE A 123 -5.54 -2.07 11.54
C PHE A 123 -6.36 -2.20 10.26
N SER A 124 -7.68 -2.06 10.37
CA SER A 124 -8.53 -1.88 9.19
C SER A 124 -8.90 -0.41 9.05
N ARG A 125 -8.74 0.12 7.86
CA ARG A 125 -9.27 1.39 7.37
C ARG A 125 -10.48 1.09 6.47
N LEU A 126 -11.37 2.06 6.33
CA LEU A 126 -12.62 1.88 5.59
C LEU A 126 -12.60 2.48 4.19
N ASP A 127 -11.42 2.81 3.68
CA ASP A 127 -11.30 3.56 2.43
C ASP A 127 -10.51 2.77 1.42
N THR A 128 -11.01 2.73 0.18
CA THR A 128 -10.25 2.37 -1.03
C THR A 128 -9.90 3.68 -1.71
N LEU A 129 -8.62 4.03 -1.78
CA LEU A 129 -8.16 5.22 -2.49
C LEU A 129 -7.70 4.85 -3.92
N PRO A 130 -8.04 5.65 -4.93
CA PRO A 130 -7.47 5.49 -6.26
C PRO A 130 -5.99 5.89 -6.26
N CYS A 131 -5.17 5.21 -7.04
CA CYS A 131 -3.75 5.52 -7.16
C CYS A 131 -3.56 6.94 -7.71
N PRO A 132 -2.76 7.80 -7.06
CA PRO A 132 -2.46 9.13 -7.56
C PRO A 132 -1.79 9.14 -8.95
N TRP A 133 -1.08 8.07 -9.31
CA TRP A 133 -0.26 7.99 -10.52
C TRP A 133 -1.03 7.47 -11.74
N ASP A 134 -1.79 6.38 -11.60
CA ASP A 134 -2.45 5.72 -12.72
C ASP A 134 -3.98 5.55 -12.54
N GLY A 135 -4.52 6.02 -11.41
CA GLY A 135 -5.94 5.92 -11.09
C GLY A 135 -6.41 4.49 -10.78
N ALA A 136 -5.52 3.49 -10.77
CA ALA A 136 -5.88 2.13 -10.42
C ALA A 136 -6.29 2.06 -8.94
N SER A 137 -7.40 1.37 -8.65
CA SER A 137 -7.78 1.08 -7.27
C SER A 137 -6.86 0.01 -6.69
N PHE A 138 -6.31 0.26 -5.50
CA PHE A 138 -5.54 -0.71 -4.74
C PHE A 138 -6.10 -0.81 -3.32
N ASN A 139 -5.83 -1.93 -2.65
CA ASN A 139 -6.38 -2.17 -1.33
C ASN A 139 -5.59 -1.36 -0.28
N THR A 140 -6.16 -0.21 0.11
CA THR A 140 -5.72 0.63 1.24
C THR A 140 -6.40 0.27 2.56
N GLU A 141 -7.21 -0.79 2.58
CA GLU A 141 -8.10 -1.11 3.69
C GLU A 141 -7.34 -1.53 4.95
N GLU A 142 -6.03 -1.72 4.89
CA GLU A 142 -5.26 -2.17 6.04
C GLU A 142 -3.93 -1.46 6.23
N SER A 143 -3.52 -1.40 7.50
CA SER A 143 -2.20 -0.94 7.91
C SER A 143 -1.63 -1.87 8.96
N ALA A 144 -0.32 -1.88 9.11
CA ALA A 144 0.40 -2.66 10.08
C ALA A 144 1.30 -1.76 10.93
N ILE A 145 1.37 -2.07 12.22
CA ILE A 145 2.52 -1.73 13.05
C ILE A 145 3.32 -3.03 13.23
N VAL A 146 4.60 -2.97 12.90
CA VAL A 146 5.53 -4.10 12.98
C VAL A 146 6.62 -3.74 13.99
N LEU A 147 6.76 -4.57 15.02
CA LEU A 147 7.87 -4.56 15.95
C LEU A 147 8.78 -5.75 15.62
N ASN A 148 10.05 -5.48 15.30
CA ASN A 148 11.08 -6.50 15.25
C ASN A 148 11.59 -6.77 16.66
N THR A 149 11.36 -7.99 17.16
CA THR A 149 11.67 -8.33 18.56
C THR A 149 13.16 -8.54 18.81
N ARG A 150 13.98 -8.68 17.76
CA ARG A 150 15.44 -8.82 17.89
C ARG A 150 16.13 -7.46 17.99
N THR A 151 15.71 -6.50 17.17
CA THR A 151 16.31 -5.16 17.13
C THR A 151 15.58 -4.17 18.04
N ALA A 152 14.40 -4.54 18.53
CA ALA A 152 13.48 -3.65 19.26
C ALA A 152 13.08 -2.40 18.45
N THR A 153 13.10 -2.49 17.12
CA THR A 153 12.70 -1.39 16.23
C THR A 153 11.27 -1.59 15.75
N GLU A 154 10.53 -0.49 15.66
CA GLU A 154 9.13 -0.49 15.25
C GLU A 154 8.94 0.38 14.01
N MET A 155 8.06 -0.03 13.12
CA MET A 155 7.61 0.79 12.00
C MET A 155 6.11 0.62 11.76
N HIS A 156 5.51 1.65 11.16
CA HIS A 156 4.14 1.65 10.68
C HIS A 156 4.14 1.76 9.15
N TYR A 157 3.23 1.03 8.50
CA TYR A 157 2.97 1.18 7.07
C TYR A 157 1.55 0.72 6.71
N SER A 158 1.06 1.15 5.56
CA SER A 158 -0.24 0.78 5.00
C SER A 158 -0.12 -0.04 3.72
N GLY A 159 -1.24 -0.62 3.27
CA GLY A 159 -1.33 -1.22 1.93
C GLY A 159 -1.00 -0.22 0.81
N GLU A 160 -1.19 1.08 1.06
CA GLU A 160 -0.76 2.14 0.16
C GLU A 160 0.75 2.28 0.06
N ASN A 161 1.45 2.23 1.19
CA ASN A 161 2.90 2.25 1.15
C ASN A 161 3.43 1.06 0.33
N ILE A 162 2.84 -0.12 0.50
CA ILE A 162 3.23 -1.31 -0.28
C ILE A 162 3.05 -1.05 -1.79
N HIS A 163 1.88 -0.57 -2.21
CA HIS A 163 1.59 -0.27 -3.61
C HIS A 163 2.52 0.81 -4.17
N ALA A 164 2.68 1.92 -3.45
CA ALA A 164 3.53 3.04 -3.86
C ALA A 164 5.00 2.64 -3.99
N ILE A 165 5.52 1.85 -3.06
CA ILE A 165 6.89 1.33 -3.13
C ILE A 165 7.03 0.36 -4.31
N GLU A 166 6.09 -0.59 -4.47
CA GLU A 166 6.19 -1.62 -5.51
C GLU A 166 6.07 -1.06 -6.93
N LYS A 167 5.13 -0.13 -7.16
CA LYS A 167 4.79 0.36 -8.50
C LYS A 167 5.45 1.69 -8.87
N HIS A 168 5.74 2.51 -7.87
CA HIS A 168 6.16 3.90 -8.09
C HIS A 168 7.47 4.25 -7.37
N HIS A 169 8.09 3.28 -6.69
CA HIS A 169 9.34 3.46 -5.95
C HIS A 169 9.27 4.60 -4.92
N PHE A 170 8.06 4.90 -4.43
CA PHE A 170 7.78 6.06 -3.59
C PHE A 170 7.47 5.65 -2.16
N TYR A 171 8.23 6.21 -1.21
CA TYR A 171 8.15 5.86 0.21
C TYR A 171 7.34 6.85 1.06
N GLY A 172 6.78 7.91 0.45
CA GLY A 172 6.07 8.98 1.16
C GLY A 172 6.96 10.19 1.42
N GLY A 173 6.39 11.40 1.41
CA GLY A 173 7.10 12.62 1.77
C GLY A 173 7.48 12.67 3.24
N LYS A 174 8.57 13.36 3.58
CA LYS A 174 9.15 13.43 4.93
C LYS A 174 8.20 14.04 5.95
N GLN A 175 7.26 14.88 5.50
CA GLN A 175 6.25 15.51 6.35
C GLN A 175 4.87 14.85 6.23
N ALA A 176 4.75 13.77 5.46
CA ALA A 176 3.49 13.06 5.27
C ALA A 176 3.04 12.42 6.58
N THR A 177 1.85 12.80 7.03
CA THR A 177 1.24 12.31 8.26
C THR A 177 -0.06 11.58 7.96
N ASP A 178 -0.37 10.65 8.84
CA ASP A 178 -1.54 9.80 8.81
C ASP A 178 -2.23 9.86 10.16
N PHE A 179 -3.53 9.57 10.23
CA PHE A 179 -4.29 9.63 11.48
C PHE A 179 -4.96 8.29 11.78
N ILE A 180 -4.40 7.53 12.73
CA ILE A 180 -5.01 6.30 13.23
C ILE A 180 -5.58 6.57 14.62
N TYR A 181 -6.89 6.37 14.78
CA TYR A 181 -7.62 6.62 16.04
C TYR A 181 -7.40 8.04 16.60
N GLY A 182 -7.32 9.04 15.71
CA GLY A 182 -7.10 10.44 16.09
C GLY A 182 -5.67 10.75 16.54
N LYS A 183 -4.72 9.83 16.37
CA LYS A 183 -3.31 10.06 16.65
C LYS A 183 -2.54 10.23 15.34
N PRO A 184 -1.70 11.29 15.21
CA PRO A 184 -0.82 11.43 14.07
C PRO A 184 0.24 10.32 14.10
N LEU A 185 0.46 9.70 12.96
CA LEU A 185 1.53 8.75 12.68
C LEU A 185 2.25 9.20 11.42
N ALA A 186 3.55 8.97 11.35
CA ALA A 186 4.28 9.19 10.11
C ALA A 186 3.72 8.25 9.02
N ARG A 187 3.37 8.83 7.86
CA ARG A 187 2.93 8.08 6.67
C ARG A 187 4.12 7.60 5.84
N ARG A 188 5.25 8.30 5.93
CA ARG A 188 6.50 7.91 5.28
C ARG A 188 7.07 6.65 5.88
N VAL A 189 7.50 5.76 5.00
CA VAL A 189 8.29 4.58 5.33
C VAL A 189 9.74 4.92 5.02
N ASP A 190 10.51 5.36 6.01
CA ASP A 190 11.94 5.64 5.77
C ASP A 190 12.67 4.36 5.29
N PRO A 191 13.30 4.33 4.10
CA PRO A 191 13.82 3.08 3.52
C PRO A 191 14.91 2.43 4.38
N ALA A 192 15.77 3.22 5.01
CA ALA A 192 16.84 2.70 5.85
C ALA A 192 16.30 2.09 7.15
N HIS A 193 15.39 2.79 7.82
CA HIS A 193 14.71 2.30 9.02
C HIS A 193 13.84 1.07 8.71
N ALA A 194 13.16 1.06 7.57
CA ALA A 194 12.34 -0.06 7.12
C ALA A 194 13.20 -1.31 6.83
N ALA A 195 14.30 -1.16 6.09
CA ALA A 195 15.21 -2.27 5.80
C ALA A 195 15.79 -2.89 7.08
N MET A 196 16.22 -2.05 8.02
CA MET A 196 16.69 -2.48 9.34
C MET A 196 15.58 -3.19 10.12
N THR A 197 14.40 -2.57 10.21
CA THR A 197 13.28 -3.11 11.00
C THR A 197 12.78 -4.41 10.43
N LEU A 198 12.65 -4.52 9.12
CA LEU A 198 12.16 -5.72 8.45
C LEU A 198 13.25 -6.78 8.22
N ASN A 199 14.50 -6.48 8.64
CA ASN A 199 15.67 -7.34 8.47
C ASN A 199 15.83 -7.81 7.00
N ILE A 200 15.74 -6.85 6.07
CA ILE A 200 15.85 -7.11 4.63
C ILE A 200 17.33 -7.17 4.26
N LEU A 201 17.73 -8.28 3.66
CA LEU A 201 19.11 -8.55 3.26
C LEU A 201 19.27 -8.47 1.73
N PRO A 202 20.40 -7.93 1.24
CA PRO A 202 20.74 -7.92 -0.19
C PRO A 202 20.68 -9.31 -0.81
N GLY A 203 20.05 -9.41 -1.99
CA GLY A 203 20.00 -10.65 -2.78
C GLY A 203 19.10 -11.76 -2.23
N VAL A 204 18.42 -11.57 -1.10
CA VAL A 204 17.44 -12.54 -0.58
C VAL A 204 16.08 -12.36 -1.26
N ASP A 205 15.50 -13.45 -1.75
CA ASP A 205 14.16 -13.46 -2.32
C ASP A 205 13.11 -13.53 -1.21
N TYR A 206 12.29 -12.49 -1.12
CA TYR A 206 11.16 -12.40 -0.18
C TYR A 206 9.82 -12.67 -0.89
N SER A 207 9.83 -13.10 -2.15
CA SER A 207 8.59 -13.38 -2.86
C SER A 207 7.86 -14.58 -2.22
N HIS A 208 6.70 -14.30 -1.65
CA HIS A 208 5.83 -15.35 -1.15
C HIS A 208 4.96 -15.85 -2.29
N LYS A 209 5.05 -17.14 -2.59
CA LYS A 209 4.10 -17.79 -3.49
C LYS A 209 2.71 -17.56 -2.91
N LYS A 210 1.86 -16.83 -3.63
CA LYS A 210 0.43 -16.79 -3.35
C LYS A 210 -0.06 -18.23 -3.53
N GLU A 211 -0.30 -18.93 -2.43
CA GLU A 211 -1.05 -20.19 -2.44
C GLU A 211 -2.49 -19.96 -2.89
#